data_AF-A0A0D2XQM5-F1
#
_entry.id   AF-A0A0D2XQM5-F1
#
_cell.length_a   1.000
_cell.length_b   1.000
_cell.length_c   1.000
_cell.angle_alpha   90.00
_cell.angle_beta   90.00
_cell.angle_gamma   90.00
#
_symmetry.space_group_name_H-M   'P 1'
#
loop_
_entity.id
_entity.type
_entity.pdbx_description
1 polymer ?
#
loop_
_entity_poly.entity_id
_entity_poly.type
_entity_poly.pdbx_seq_one_letter_code
_entity_poly.pdbx_strand_id
1 'polypeptide(L)'
;MLNDAERSGQPSFSFEYFPPKTAQGVQNLYDRMDRMYNLGPKFIDITWGAGGRIAELTCEMVLQAQAVYGLETCMHLTCTDMGVEKVNDALLKAYKAGCTNILALRGDPPRAQDKWTAADGGFQYARDLVKHIRDTYGNHFDIGVAGYPEGSDDNKNEDELLDHLKEKVDMGASFIVTQMFYDADNFIRWVKRVRERGITIPILPGIMPIATYASFLRRANHMQAKIPQEWLDALEPVKNDDVAVRNIGKTLVANMCRKLLANGIHHLHFYTMNLAQATRMLLEELQWAPCAERPLQQALPWKQSKGLGRREEDVRPIFWRNRNKSYVIRTQDWDEFPNGRWGDSRSPAFGELDAYGIGLTGTNEANRKKWGEPKTIQDIAQLFVRYLQNEIESLPWSEAPLTTEADEIREELIELNKRGLLTVNSQPAVNGVKSSHPVHGWGPDNGYVYQKSYLELLVHPDVFDKMITRIENHPDLTYYAVTKDGELRSNVTSDGPNAVTWGVFPGKEIVQPTIVESISFLAWKDEAFRLGVDWAHCYDMSSPSRALLEGVMNDWYLVNIVNNDFHDNKTIFELLKGLEVKDLTTPATPLTESVGNGAVDTEPIANGTAATAVAN
;
A
#
# COMPACT_ATOMS: atom_id res chain seq x y z
N MET A 1 -15.37 12.50 -1.84
CA MET A 1 -14.18 12.45 -2.72
C MET A 1 -14.33 13.32 -3.97
N LEU A 2 -15.16 12.94 -4.95
CA LEU A 2 -15.31 13.71 -6.20
C LEU A 2 -15.86 15.13 -5.96
N ASN A 3 -16.90 15.23 -5.13
CA ASN A 3 -17.46 16.52 -4.72
C ASN A 3 -16.44 17.41 -3.98
N ASP A 4 -15.46 16.84 -3.29
CA ASP A 4 -14.44 17.61 -2.58
C ASP A 4 -13.44 18.23 -3.56
N ALA A 5 -13.10 17.51 -4.64
CA ALA A 5 -12.28 18.04 -5.73
C ALA A 5 -13.00 19.17 -6.46
N GLU A 6 -14.30 19.01 -6.74
CA GLU A 6 -15.12 20.07 -7.34
C GLU A 6 -15.23 21.30 -6.43
N ARG A 7 -15.48 21.11 -5.13
CA ARG A 7 -15.61 22.22 -4.16
C ARG A 7 -14.30 22.97 -3.92
N SER A 8 -13.18 22.25 -3.84
CA SER A 8 -11.86 22.86 -3.60
C SER A 8 -11.24 23.46 -4.87
N GLY A 9 -11.73 23.06 -6.04
CA GLY A 9 -11.09 23.35 -7.33
C GLY A 9 -9.73 22.67 -7.51
N GLN A 10 -9.29 21.88 -6.53
CA GLN A 10 -8.00 21.21 -6.56
C GLN A 10 -8.11 19.95 -7.41
N PRO A 11 -7.15 19.71 -8.32
CA PRO A 11 -7.19 18.53 -9.14
C PRO A 11 -7.00 17.26 -8.30
N SER A 12 -7.66 16.19 -8.71
CA SER A 12 -7.54 14.87 -8.12
C SER A 12 -7.50 13.79 -9.21
N PHE A 13 -7.17 12.57 -8.83
CA PHE A 13 -7.07 11.48 -9.79
C PHE A 13 -7.28 10.09 -9.18
N SER A 14 -7.46 9.11 -10.05
CA SER A 14 -7.60 7.67 -9.75
C SER A 14 -6.77 6.83 -10.74
N PHE A 15 -6.56 5.56 -10.41
CA PHE A 15 -5.78 4.62 -11.23
C PHE A 15 -6.58 3.36 -11.55
N GLU A 16 -6.60 2.94 -12.81
CA GLU A 16 -7.13 1.62 -13.19
C GLU A 16 -6.03 0.58 -13.29
N TYR A 17 -6.29 -0.61 -12.74
CA TYR A 17 -5.48 -1.82 -12.83
C TYR A 17 -6.32 -2.99 -13.31
N PHE A 18 -5.67 -3.98 -13.94
CA PHE A 18 -6.33 -5.22 -14.35
C PHE A 18 -5.73 -6.45 -13.67
N PRO A 19 -6.53 -7.49 -13.37
CA PRO A 19 -6.04 -8.73 -12.78
C PRO A 19 -4.94 -9.38 -13.62
N PRO A 20 -3.73 -9.60 -13.06
CA PRO A 20 -2.66 -10.30 -13.76
C PRO A 20 -3.00 -11.78 -13.99
N LYS A 21 -2.38 -12.39 -15.01
CA LYS A 21 -2.62 -13.79 -15.36
C LYS A 21 -1.85 -14.81 -14.50
N THR A 22 -0.86 -14.36 -13.74
CA THR A 22 0.05 -15.21 -12.97
C THR A 22 0.14 -14.74 -11.51
N ALA A 23 0.39 -15.66 -10.57
CA ALA A 23 0.55 -15.34 -9.16
C ALA A 23 1.70 -14.34 -8.91
N GLN A 24 2.84 -14.52 -9.59
CA GLN A 24 3.94 -13.55 -9.55
C GLN A 24 3.51 -12.17 -10.07
N GLY A 25 2.66 -12.14 -11.11
CA GLY A 25 2.10 -10.90 -11.64
C GLY A 25 1.21 -10.19 -10.62
N VAL A 26 0.40 -10.94 -9.87
CA VAL A 26 -0.46 -10.44 -8.78
C VAL A 26 0.41 -9.80 -7.69
N GLN A 27 1.45 -10.49 -7.21
CA GLN A 27 2.35 -9.93 -6.20
C GLN A 27 3.05 -8.65 -6.69
N ASN A 28 3.59 -8.68 -7.92
CA ASN A 28 4.23 -7.51 -8.52
C ASN A 28 3.27 -6.31 -8.66
N LEU A 29 1.97 -6.58 -8.85
CA LEU A 29 0.95 -5.54 -8.91
C LEU A 29 0.61 -5.00 -7.52
N TYR A 30 0.49 -5.85 -6.50
CA TYR A 30 0.31 -5.41 -5.12
C TYR A 30 1.44 -4.47 -4.67
N ASP A 31 2.69 -4.85 -4.90
CA ASP A 31 3.84 -3.98 -4.57
C ASP A 31 3.81 -2.66 -5.34
N ARG A 32 3.29 -2.68 -6.58
CA ARG A 32 3.11 -1.47 -7.38
C ARG A 32 2.00 -0.58 -6.85
N MET A 33 0.86 -1.15 -6.47
CA MET A 33 -0.25 -0.40 -5.87
C MET A 33 0.18 0.25 -4.56
N ASP A 34 1.00 -0.43 -3.76
CA ASP A 34 1.55 0.12 -2.53
C ASP A 34 2.48 1.32 -2.79
N ARG A 35 3.37 1.23 -3.78
CA ARG A 35 4.21 2.37 -4.19
C ARG A 35 3.38 3.51 -4.78
N MET A 36 2.35 3.19 -5.57
CA MET A 36 1.49 4.19 -6.22
C MET A 36 0.48 4.83 -5.25
N TYR A 37 0.17 4.20 -4.11
CA TYR A 37 -0.59 4.83 -3.01
C TYR A 37 0.07 6.14 -2.58
N ASN A 38 1.41 6.19 -2.53
CA ASN A 38 2.17 7.37 -2.13
C ASN A 38 2.10 8.51 -3.17
N LEU A 39 1.45 8.31 -4.32
CA LEU A 39 1.13 9.40 -5.25
C LEU A 39 -0.14 10.14 -4.84
N GLY A 40 -0.96 9.58 -3.96
CA GLY A 40 -2.21 10.18 -3.48
C GLY A 40 -3.44 10.04 -4.40
N PRO A 41 -3.67 8.87 -5.07
CA PRO A 41 -4.93 8.65 -5.77
C PRO A 41 -6.11 8.68 -4.78
N LYS A 42 -7.28 9.13 -5.23
CA LYS A 42 -8.50 9.11 -4.41
C LYS A 42 -9.13 7.73 -4.33
N PHE A 43 -9.04 6.97 -5.42
CA PHE A 43 -9.45 5.56 -5.47
C PHE A 43 -8.68 4.85 -6.60
N ILE A 44 -8.78 3.53 -6.61
CA ILE A 44 -8.30 2.69 -7.71
C ILE A 44 -9.45 1.88 -8.29
N ASP A 45 -9.33 1.55 -9.57
CA ASP A 45 -10.26 0.68 -10.27
C ASP A 45 -9.58 -0.67 -10.51
N ILE A 46 -10.35 -1.74 -10.31
CA ILE A 46 -9.91 -3.10 -10.63
C ILE A 46 -10.86 -3.65 -11.68
N THR A 47 -10.33 -3.85 -12.89
CA THR A 47 -11.13 -4.29 -14.03
C THR A 47 -11.68 -5.69 -13.83
N TRP A 48 -12.84 -5.96 -14.43
CA TRP A 48 -13.48 -7.25 -14.41
C TRP A 48 -13.13 -8.06 -15.66
N GLY A 49 -12.68 -9.30 -15.49
CA GLY A 49 -12.59 -10.25 -16.59
C GLY A 49 -13.91 -11.01 -16.76
N ALA A 50 -14.38 -11.16 -18.00
CA ALA A 50 -15.60 -11.92 -18.30
C ALA A 50 -15.50 -13.38 -17.80
N GLY A 51 -16.16 -13.66 -16.67
CA GLY A 51 -16.42 -15.00 -16.11
C GLY A 51 -15.21 -15.80 -15.58
N GLY A 52 -15.48 -16.71 -14.63
CA GLY A 52 -14.52 -17.73 -14.17
C GLY A 52 -13.44 -17.21 -13.20
N ARG A 53 -12.24 -17.81 -13.24
CA ARG A 53 -11.13 -17.56 -12.28
C ARG A 53 -10.70 -16.09 -12.20
N ILE A 54 -10.89 -15.30 -13.25
CA ILE A 54 -10.48 -13.88 -13.28
C ILE A 54 -11.45 -13.01 -12.47
N ALA A 55 -12.74 -13.36 -12.44
CA ALA A 55 -13.74 -12.69 -11.61
C ALA A 55 -13.45 -12.89 -10.11
N GLU A 56 -13.10 -14.12 -9.71
CA GLU A 56 -12.70 -14.43 -8.33
C GLU A 56 -11.47 -13.64 -7.91
N LEU A 57 -10.45 -13.58 -8.78
CA LEU A 57 -9.25 -12.80 -8.54
C LEU A 57 -9.55 -11.29 -8.40
N THR A 58 -10.54 -10.77 -9.12
CA THR A 58 -10.96 -9.36 -8.98
C THR A 58 -11.51 -9.09 -7.58
N CYS A 59 -12.41 -9.96 -7.09
CA CYS A 59 -12.95 -9.86 -5.73
C CYS A 59 -11.85 -9.99 -4.66
N GLU A 60 -10.90 -10.90 -4.83
CA GLU A 60 -9.75 -11.07 -3.93
C GLU A 60 -8.86 -9.82 -3.92
N MET A 61 -8.56 -9.26 -5.09
CA MET A 61 -7.76 -8.04 -5.19
C MET A 61 -8.46 -6.84 -4.56
N VAL A 62 -9.79 -6.73 -4.69
CA VAL A 62 -10.59 -5.69 -4.02
C VAL A 62 -10.49 -5.83 -2.50
N LEU A 63 -10.61 -7.05 -1.97
CA LEU A 63 -10.45 -7.32 -0.55
C LEU A 63 -9.05 -6.93 -0.06
N GLN A 64 -8.00 -7.37 -0.76
CA GLN A 64 -6.62 -7.05 -0.39
C GLN A 64 -6.33 -5.55 -0.47
N ALA A 65 -6.79 -4.88 -1.53
CA ALA A 65 -6.61 -3.43 -1.69
C ALA A 65 -7.26 -2.63 -0.56
N GLN A 66 -8.50 -2.96 -0.18
CA GLN A 66 -9.21 -2.31 0.93
C GLN A 66 -8.58 -2.67 2.28
N ALA A 67 -8.44 -3.97 2.58
CA ALA A 67 -8.05 -4.45 3.90
C ALA A 67 -6.57 -4.16 4.23
N VAL A 68 -5.66 -4.48 3.30
CA VAL A 68 -4.21 -4.49 3.54
C VAL A 68 -3.54 -3.20 3.05
N TYR A 69 -3.91 -2.74 1.85
CA TYR A 69 -3.26 -1.59 1.20
C TYR A 69 -3.97 -0.25 1.45
N GLY A 70 -5.09 -0.25 2.19
CA GLY A 70 -5.83 0.95 2.56
C GLY A 70 -6.29 1.80 1.38
N LEU A 71 -6.46 1.18 0.21
CA LEU A 71 -6.86 1.82 -1.04
C LEU A 71 -8.37 1.72 -1.19
N GLU A 72 -9.04 2.87 -1.33
CA GLU A 72 -10.44 2.88 -1.74
C GLU A 72 -10.54 2.29 -3.15
N THR A 73 -11.44 1.32 -3.33
CA THR A 73 -11.58 0.60 -4.59
C THR A 73 -12.92 0.87 -5.27
N CYS A 74 -12.88 0.92 -6.60
CA CYS A 74 -14.02 0.73 -7.47
C CYS A 74 -13.88 -0.62 -8.17
N MET A 75 -14.80 -1.53 -7.88
CA MET A 75 -14.82 -2.84 -8.51
C MET A 75 -15.62 -2.76 -9.80
N HIS A 76 -15.01 -3.12 -10.93
CA HIS A 76 -15.80 -3.31 -12.15
C HIS A 76 -16.70 -4.52 -11.99
N LEU A 77 -17.90 -4.47 -12.58
CA LEU A 77 -18.81 -5.59 -12.61
C LEU A 77 -19.57 -5.60 -13.94
N THR A 78 -19.49 -6.71 -14.67
CA THR A 78 -20.12 -6.84 -15.99
C THR A 78 -21.36 -7.73 -15.96
N CYS A 79 -22.34 -7.43 -16.81
CA CYS A 79 -23.52 -8.26 -17.06
C CYS A 79 -23.23 -9.53 -17.89
N THR A 80 -22.28 -9.46 -18.84
CA THR A 80 -21.96 -10.58 -19.75
C THR A 80 -21.46 -11.79 -18.98
N ASP A 81 -22.06 -12.96 -19.26
CA ASP A 81 -21.75 -14.28 -18.67
C ASP A 81 -21.92 -14.37 -17.14
N MET A 82 -22.68 -13.44 -16.57
CA MET A 82 -22.96 -13.34 -15.13
C MET A 82 -24.47 -13.50 -14.89
N GLY A 83 -24.90 -14.68 -14.42
CA GLY A 83 -26.25 -14.88 -13.90
C GLY A 83 -26.47 -14.14 -12.58
N VAL A 84 -27.74 -13.95 -12.19
CA VAL A 84 -28.13 -13.18 -10.98
C VAL A 84 -27.38 -13.64 -9.72
N GLU A 85 -27.26 -14.95 -9.51
CA GLU A 85 -26.53 -15.54 -8.37
C GLU A 85 -25.05 -15.09 -8.32
N LYS A 86 -24.37 -15.09 -9.48
CA LYS A 86 -22.94 -14.68 -9.55
C LYS A 86 -22.78 -13.18 -9.30
N VAL A 87 -23.72 -12.37 -9.79
CA VAL A 87 -23.76 -10.92 -9.53
C VAL A 87 -23.95 -10.68 -8.03
N ASN A 88 -24.90 -11.38 -7.40
CA ASN A 88 -25.17 -11.27 -5.97
C ASN A 88 -23.96 -11.71 -5.13
N ASP A 89 -23.30 -12.82 -5.48
CA ASP A 89 -22.08 -13.26 -4.80
C ASP A 89 -20.95 -12.23 -4.92
N ALA A 90 -20.72 -11.68 -6.12
CA ALA A 90 -19.72 -10.64 -6.34
C ALA A 90 -20.01 -9.37 -5.53
N LEU A 91 -21.26 -8.90 -5.52
CA LEU A 91 -21.69 -7.73 -4.74
C LEU A 91 -21.59 -7.98 -3.24
N LEU A 92 -21.92 -9.19 -2.76
CA LEU A 92 -21.76 -9.56 -1.36
C LEU A 92 -20.28 -9.58 -0.94
N LYS A 93 -19.41 -10.11 -1.79
CA LYS A 93 -17.95 -10.10 -1.57
C LYS A 93 -17.42 -8.67 -1.53
N ALA A 94 -17.83 -7.81 -2.46
CA ALA A 94 -17.45 -6.39 -2.45
C ALA A 94 -17.95 -5.69 -1.17
N TYR A 95 -19.21 -5.91 -0.78
CA TYR A 95 -19.76 -5.37 0.46
C TYR A 95 -18.95 -5.80 1.69
N LYS A 96 -18.69 -7.11 1.84
CA LYS A 96 -17.90 -7.68 2.95
C LYS A 96 -16.45 -7.19 2.96
N ALA A 97 -15.86 -6.94 1.79
CA ALA A 97 -14.54 -6.33 1.66
C ALA A 97 -14.50 -4.86 2.13
N GLY A 98 -15.65 -4.24 2.41
CA GLY A 98 -15.75 -2.81 2.71
C GLY A 98 -15.72 -1.93 1.46
N CYS A 99 -15.93 -2.51 0.26
CA CYS A 99 -16.03 -1.73 -0.97
C CYS A 99 -17.28 -0.86 -0.97
N THR A 100 -17.12 0.37 -1.46
CA THR A 100 -18.22 1.34 -1.58
C THR A 100 -18.44 1.83 -3.00
N ASN A 101 -17.69 1.34 -3.99
CA ASN A 101 -17.81 1.81 -5.37
C ASN A 101 -17.87 0.63 -6.34
N ILE A 102 -18.85 0.65 -7.25
CA ILE A 102 -19.00 -0.36 -8.32
C ILE A 102 -19.07 0.35 -9.66
N LEU A 103 -18.24 -0.05 -10.63
CA LEU A 103 -18.37 0.37 -12.01
C LEU A 103 -19.23 -0.65 -12.77
N ALA A 104 -20.50 -0.31 -12.96
CA ALA A 104 -21.48 -1.16 -13.63
C ALA A 104 -21.32 -1.08 -15.15
N LEU A 105 -20.97 -2.22 -15.75
CA LEU A 105 -20.65 -2.35 -17.17
C LEU A 105 -21.52 -3.42 -17.81
N ARG A 106 -21.74 -3.33 -19.13
CA ARG A 106 -22.34 -4.45 -19.85
C ARG A 106 -21.36 -5.63 -19.93
N GLY A 107 -20.13 -5.34 -20.35
CA GLY A 107 -19.15 -6.35 -20.76
C GLY A 107 -19.11 -6.52 -22.28
N ASP A 108 -18.01 -7.10 -22.75
CA ASP A 108 -17.80 -7.46 -24.15
C ASP A 108 -18.39 -8.83 -24.43
N PRO A 109 -18.99 -9.06 -25.61
CA PRO A 109 -19.49 -10.38 -25.98
C PRO A 109 -18.34 -11.41 -26.02
N PRO A 110 -18.61 -12.69 -25.72
CA PRO A 110 -17.61 -13.75 -25.80
C PRO A 110 -17.00 -13.82 -27.19
N ARG A 111 -15.66 -13.88 -27.29
CA ARG A 111 -14.92 -13.89 -28.57
C ARG A 111 -15.29 -15.03 -29.54
N ALA A 112 -16.02 -16.04 -29.07
CA ALA A 112 -16.37 -17.24 -29.82
C ALA A 112 -17.81 -17.26 -30.35
N GLN A 113 -18.62 -16.22 -30.13
CA GLN A 113 -20.03 -16.20 -30.57
C GLN A 113 -20.40 -14.88 -31.24
N ASP A 114 -20.93 -14.96 -32.47
CA ASP A 114 -21.38 -13.80 -33.25
C ASP A 114 -22.68 -13.16 -32.71
N LYS A 115 -23.39 -13.83 -31.80
CA LYS A 115 -24.59 -13.32 -31.11
C LYS A 115 -24.55 -13.72 -29.64
N TRP A 116 -24.43 -12.73 -28.76
CA TRP A 116 -24.54 -12.93 -27.32
C TRP A 116 -26.01 -12.93 -26.88
N THR A 117 -26.39 -13.92 -26.06
CA THR A 117 -27.68 -13.97 -25.37
C THR A 117 -27.44 -13.86 -23.87
N ALA A 118 -28.23 -13.03 -23.19
CA ALA A 118 -28.11 -12.87 -21.74
C ALA A 118 -28.34 -14.21 -21.01
N ALA A 119 -27.62 -14.41 -19.90
CA ALA A 119 -27.80 -15.55 -19.03
C ALA A 119 -29.20 -15.57 -18.38
N ASP A 120 -29.61 -16.70 -17.80
CA ASP A 120 -30.91 -16.83 -17.15
C ASP A 120 -31.13 -15.78 -16.03
N GLY A 121 -32.28 -15.09 -16.08
CA GLY A 121 -32.61 -13.93 -15.23
C GLY A 121 -32.08 -12.58 -15.74
N GLY A 122 -31.59 -12.55 -16.98
CA GLY A 122 -30.45 -11.77 -17.47
C GLY A 122 -30.48 -10.25 -17.43
N PHE A 123 -29.42 -9.71 -16.81
CA PHE A 123 -28.93 -8.36 -17.06
C PHE A 123 -28.51 -8.25 -18.54
N GLN A 124 -29.20 -7.45 -19.33
CA GLN A 124 -28.89 -7.24 -20.75
C GLN A 124 -28.00 -6.02 -20.95
N TYR A 125 -28.23 -4.99 -20.14
CA TYR A 125 -27.57 -3.70 -20.21
C TYR A 125 -27.02 -3.31 -18.85
N ALA A 126 -26.02 -2.41 -18.85
CA ALA A 126 -25.47 -1.89 -17.60
C ALA A 126 -26.54 -1.21 -16.71
N ARG A 127 -27.59 -0.62 -17.30
CA ARG A 127 -28.72 -0.03 -16.54
C ARG A 127 -29.45 -1.04 -15.66
N ASP A 128 -29.51 -2.31 -16.09
CA ASP A 128 -30.18 -3.36 -15.33
C ASP A 128 -29.37 -3.68 -14.06
N LEU A 129 -28.04 -3.68 -14.17
CA LEU A 129 -27.14 -3.85 -13.04
C LEU A 129 -27.20 -2.66 -12.08
N VAL A 130 -27.23 -1.42 -12.59
CA VAL A 130 -27.40 -0.21 -11.77
C VAL A 130 -28.68 -0.32 -10.93
N LYS A 131 -29.80 -0.64 -11.57
CA LYS A 131 -31.09 -0.80 -10.91
C LYS A 131 -31.03 -1.90 -9.84
N HIS A 132 -30.49 -3.07 -10.16
CA HIS A 132 -30.38 -4.18 -9.22
C HIS A 132 -29.53 -3.85 -8.00
N ILE A 133 -28.40 -3.18 -8.19
CA ILE A 133 -27.56 -2.73 -7.06
C ILE A 133 -28.32 -1.75 -6.18
N ARG A 134 -29.05 -0.79 -6.77
CA ARG A 134 -29.88 0.17 -6.02
C ARG A 134 -31.01 -0.50 -5.25
N ASP A 135 -31.74 -1.41 -5.89
CA ASP A 135 -32.84 -2.15 -5.26
C ASP A 135 -32.34 -3.03 -4.09
N THR A 136 -31.12 -3.59 -4.20
CA THR A 136 -30.57 -4.52 -3.20
C THR A 136 -29.81 -3.83 -2.05
N TYR A 137 -29.00 -2.82 -2.36
CA TYR A 137 -28.06 -2.19 -1.42
C TYR A 137 -28.34 -0.71 -1.15
N GLY A 138 -29.38 -0.14 -1.77
CA GLY A 138 -29.74 1.27 -1.61
C GLY A 138 -28.57 2.20 -1.97
N ASN A 139 -28.18 3.03 -1.00
CA ASN A 139 -27.11 4.03 -1.14
C ASN A 139 -25.75 3.56 -0.59
N HIS A 140 -25.57 2.28 -0.30
CA HIS A 140 -24.28 1.76 0.16
C HIS A 140 -23.18 1.93 -0.88
N PHE A 141 -23.47 1.60 -2.15
CA PHE A 141 -22.52 1.72 -3.26
C PHE A 141 -22.71 3.02 -4.03
N ASP A 142 -21.63 3.75 -4.30
CA ASP A 142 -21.58 4.66 -5.43
C ASP A 142 -21.42 3.86 -6.73
N ILE A 143 -22.26 4.14 -7.72
CA ILE A 143 -22.33 3.34 -8.95
C ILE A 143 -21.81 4.16 -10.12
N GLY A 144 -20.66 3.79 -10.65
CA GLY A 144 -20.13 4.35 -11.89
C GLY A 144 -20.77 3.68 -13.11
N VAL A 145 -20.84 4.41 -14.23
CA VAL A 145 -21.15 3.84 -15.55
C VAL A 145 -20.21 4.35 -16.64
N ALA A 146 -20.01 3.56 -17.68
CA ALA A 146 -19.16 3.96 -18.81
C ALA A 146 -19.81 5.04 -19.71
N GLY A 147 -19.00 5.97 -20.21
CA GLY A 147 -19.33 6.95 -21.24
C GLY A 147 -18.37 6.89 -22.44
N TYR A 148 -18.84 7.26 -23.63
CA TYR A 148 -18.10 7.07 -24.89
C TYR A 148 -18.09 8.37 -25.71
N PRO A 149 -17.09 9.26 -25.52
CA PRO A 149 -17.00 10.54 -26.22
C PRO A 149 -16.83 10.44 -27.75
N GLU A 150 -16.42 9.28 -28.26
CA GLU A 150 -16.17 8.99 -29.67
C GLU A 150 -17.01 7.80 -30.19
N GLY A 151 -18.07 7.44 -29.46
CA GLY A 151 -18.91 6.28 -29.75
C GLY A 151 -18.36 4.96 -29.17
N SER A 152 -19.20 3.93 -29.11
CA SER A 152 -18.81 2.58 -28.69
C SER A 152 -18.54 1.68 -29.91
N ASP A 153 -18.00 0.48 -29.70
CA ASP A 153 -17.68 -0.45 -30.79
C ASP A 153 -18.92 -0.91 -31.57
N ASP A 154 -20.05 -1.01 -30.87
CA ASP A 154 -21.32 -1.53 -31.35
C ASP A 154 -22.35 -0.45 -31.71
N ASN A 155 -22.14 0.80 -31.29
CA ASN A 155 -22.99 1.92 -31.66
C ASN A 155 -22.17 3.20 -31.85
N LYS A 156 -22.31 3.82 -33.03
CA LYS A 156 -21.67 5.11 -33.38
C LYS A 156 -22.65 6.28 -33.34
N ASN A 157 -23.93 6.05 -33.09
CA ASN A 157 -24.92 7.11 -32.95
C ASN A 157 -24.79 7.77 -31.57
N GLU A 158 -24.20 8.97 -31.55
CA GLU A 158 -23.97 9.72 -30.31
C GLU A 158 -25.28 10.06 -29.57
N ASP A 159 -26.37 10.38 -30.28
CA ASP A 159 -27.65 10.73 -29.63
C ASP A 159 -28.28 9.54 -28.91
N GLU A 160 -28.26 8.35 -29.52
CA GLU A 160 -28.73 7.12 -28.87
C GLU A 160 -27.87 6.75 -27.66
N LEU A 161 -26.54 6.87 -27.78
CA LEU A 161 -25.63 6.62 -26.67
C LEU A 161 -25.86 7.57 -25.50
N LEU A 162 -26.16 8.84 -25.78
CA LEU A 162 -26.51 9.84 -24.77
C LEU A 162 -27.86 9.53 -24.11
N ASP A 163 -28.84 9.03 -24.87
CA ASP A 163 -30.13 8.59 -24.32
C ASP A 163 -29.95 7.38 -23.38
N HIS A 164 -29.19 6.37 -23.79
CA HIS A 164 -28.86 5.24 -22.91
C HIS A 164 -28.01 5.64 -21.70
N LEU A 165 -27.12 6.63 -21.86
CA LEU A 165 -26.39 7.20 -20.74
C LEU A 165 -27.36 7.86 -19.75
N LYS A 166 -28.32 8.65 -20.23
CA LYS A 166 -29.35 9.28 -19.41
C LYS A 166 -30.19 8.23 -18.67
N GLU A 167 -30.60 7.17 -19.34
CA GLU A 167 -31.32 6.05 -18.70
C GLU A 167 -30.53 5.43 -17.55
N LYS A 168 -29.23 5.15 -17.74
CA LYS A 168 -28.37 4.61 -16.67
C LYS A 168 -28.28 5.56 -15.47
N VAL A 169 -28.20 6.87 -15.73
CA VAL A 169 -28.18 7.89 -14.67
C VAL A 169 -29.51 7.95 -13.93
N ASP A 170 -30.63 7.89 -14.66
CA ASP A 170 -31.98 7.90 -14.08
C ASP A 170 -32.26 6.65 -13.23
N MET A 171 -31.60 5.53 -13.52
CA MET A 171 -31.63 4.33 -12.67
C MET A 171 -30.78 4.45 -11.39
N GLY A 172 -30.01 5.52 -11.23
CA GLY A 172 -29.28 5.83 -9.99
C GLY A 172 -27.75 5.75 -10.08
N ALA A 173 -27.15 5.90 -11.26
CA ALA A 173 -25.69 6.03 -11.37
C ALA A 173 -25.19 7.32 -10.69
N SER A 174 -24.07 7.22 -9.96
CA SER A 174 -23.46 8.32 -9.19
C SER A 174 -22.38 9.09 -9.99
N PHE A 175 -21.70 8.47 -10.94
CA PHE A 175 -20.66 9.12 -11.77
C PHE A 175 -20.46 8.40 -13.11
N ILE A 176 -19.75 9.06 -14.04
CA ILE A 176 -19.43 8.53 -15.38
C ILE A 176 -17.92 8.43 -15.53
N VAL A 177 -17.41 7.26 -15.95
CA VAL A 177 -16.01 7.10 -16.40
C VAL A 177 -16.01 6.97 -17.91
N THR A 178 -15.23 7.80 -18.61
CA THR A 178 -15.20 7.73 -20.08
C THR A 178 -14.14 6.77 -20.58
N GLN A 179 -14.41 6.12 -21.72
CA GLN A 179 -13.36 5.50 -22.53
C GLN A 179 -12.19 6.47 -22.77
N MET A 180 -10.98 5.94 -22.95
CA MET A 180 -9.80 6.75 -23.27
C MET A 180 -9.96 7.53 -24.60
N PHE A 181 -9.42 8.74 -24.64
CA PHE A 181 -9.40 9.60 -25.83
C PHE A 181 -8.13 10.46 -25.86
N TYR A 182 -7.84 11.09 -27.01
CA TYR A 182 -6.75 12.06 -27.15
C TYR A 182 -7.22 13.41 -27.71
N ASP A 183 -8.39 13.48 -28.34
CA ASP A 183 -9.01 14.73 -28.80
C ASP A 183 -9.78 15.42 -27.65
N ALA A 184 -9.10 16.35 -26.96
CA ALA A 184 -9.68 17.09 -25.85
C ALA A 184 -10.86 17.99 -26.26
N ASP A 185 -10.85 18.55 -27.47
CA ASP A 185 -11.93 19.42 -27.96
C ASP A 185 -13.21 18.61 -28.21
N ASN A 186 -13.05 17.40 -28.77
CA ASN A 186 -14.14 16.45 -28.93
C ASN A 186 -14.77 16.10 -27.57
N PHE A 187 -13.97 15.82 -26.55
CA PHE A 187 -14.46 15.54 -25.20
C PHE A 187 -15.21 16.73 -24.59
N ILE A 188 -14.67 17.95 -24.68
CA ILE A 188 -15.32 19.15 -24.13
C ILE A 188 -16.68 19.39 -24.80
N ARG A 189 -16.76 19.22 -26.13
CA ARG A 189 -18.04 19.25 -26.87
C ARG A 189 -19.00 18.17 -26.34
N TRP A 190 -18.52 16.94 -26.17
CA TRP A 190 -19.32 15.82 -25.70
C TRP A 190 -19.87 16.09 -24.29
N VAL A 191 -19.06 16.62 -23.36
CA VAL A 191 -19.52 17.03 -22.02
C VAL A 191 -20.66 18.04 -22.11
N LYS A 192 -20.58 19.05 -22.99
CA LYS A 192 -21.67 20.00 -23.19
C LYS A 192 -22.97 19.30 -23.60
N ARG A 193 -22.90 18.35 -24.54
CA ARG A 193 -24.08 17.57 -24.97
C ARG A 193 -24.64 16.68 -23.86
N VAL A 194 -23.78 16.09 -23.04
CA VAL A 194 -24.18 15.34 -21.83
C VAL A 194 -24.97 16.25 -20.88
N ARG A 195 -24.50 17.49 -20.65
CA ARG A 195 -25.21 18.48 -19.82
C ARG A 195 -26.53 18.94 -20.44
N GLU A 196 -26.60 19.11 -21.76
CA GLU A 196 -27.84 19.45 -22.48
C GLU A 196 -28.94 18.38 -22.32
N ARG A 197 -28.56 17.11 -22.09
CA ARG A 197 -29.49 16.01 -21.76
C ARG A 197 -29.90 15.97 -20.26
N GLY A 198 -29.50 16.97 -19.47
CA GLY A 198 -29.85 17.10 -18.05
C GLY A 198 -29.04 16.21 -17.11
N ILE A 199 -27.95 15.60 -17.57
CA ILE A 199 -27.08 14.77 -16.73
C ILE A 199 -26.13 15.69 -15.94
N THR A 200 -26.22 15.67 -14.61
CA THR A 200 -25.44 16.56 -13.72
C THR A 200 -24.35 15.86 -12.93
N ILE A 201 -24.33 14.52 -12.91
CA ILE A 201 -23.33 13.75 -12.16
C ILE A 201 -21.90 13.98 -12.68
N PRO A 202 -20.86 13.73 -11.86
CA PRO A 202 -19.46 13.90 -12.25
C PRO A 202 -19.08 13.04 -13.47
N ILE A 203 -18.24 13.60 -14.34
CA ILE A 203 -17.67 12.93 -15.51
C ILE A 203 -16.16 12.87 -15.34
N LEU A 204 -15.61 11.66 -15.31
CA LEU A 204 -14.22 11.36 -15.10
C LEU A 204 -13.62 10.96 -16.46
N PRO A 205 -12.85 11.85 -17.12
CA PRO A 205 -12.20 11.51 -18.37
C PRO A 205 -11.14 10.43 -18.14
N GLY A 206 -11.20 9.40 -18.96
CA GLY A 206 -10.20 8.35 -19.04
C GLY A 206 -8.95 8.82 -19.79
N ILE A 207 -7.80 8.84 -19.11
CA ILE A 207 -6.52 9.31 -19.62
C ILE A 207 -5.53 8.14 -19.68
N MET A 208 -4.93 7.90 -20.84
CA MET A 208 -3.90 6.86 -21.00
C MET A 208 -2.52 7.51 -21.20
N PRO A 209 -1.61 7.45 -20.21
CA PRO A 209 -0.23 7.89 -20.38
C PRO A 209 0.50 7.05 -21.45
N ILE A 210 1.32 7.72 -22.27
CA ILE A 210 2.06 7.07 -23.35
C ILE A 210 3.33 6.43 -22.80
N ALA A 211 3.40 5.09 -22.84
CA ALA A 211 4.56 4.32 -22.41
C ALA A 211 5.52 3.99 -23.55
N THR A 212 5.01 3.56 -24.71
CA THR A 212 5.79 3.28 -25.92
C THR A 212 4.95 3.59 -27.16
N TYR A 213 5.58 3.85 -28.31
CA TYR A 213 4.86 4.22 -29.53
C TYR A 213 3.94 3.11 -30.01
N ALA A 214 4.45 1.87 -30.02
CA ALA A 214 3.70 0.71 -30.44
C ALA A 214 2.49 0.41 -29.53
N SER A 215 2.65 0.56 -28.20
CA SER A 215 1.54 0.33 -27.27
C SER A 215 0.47 1.42 -27.39
N PHE A 216 0.88 2.68 -27.57
CA PHE A 216 0.00 3.82 -27.82
C PHE A 216 -0.86 3.61 -29.07
N LEU A 217 -0.24 3.38 -30.23
CA LEU A 217 -0.99 3.18 -31.49
C LEU A 217 -1.92 1.97 -31.41
N ARG A 218 -1.45 0.86 -30.85
CA ARG A 218 -2.28 -0.35 -30.70
C ARG A 218 -3.54 -0.07 -29.88
N ARG A 219 -3.42 0.70 -28.80
CA ARG A 219 -4.57 1.02 -27.93
C ARG A 219 -5.50 2.03 -28.57
N ALA A 220 -4.96 3.08 -29.19
CA ALA A 220 -5.75 4.04 -29.94
C ALA A 220 -6.58 3.34 -31.03
N ASN A 221 -5.97 2.46 -31.83
CA ASN A 221 -6.65 1.72 -32.88
C ASN A 221 -7.70 0.74 -32.33
N HIS A 222 -7.39 0.05 -31.23
CA HIS A 222 -8.33 -0.88 -30.61
C HIS A 222 -9.60 -0.18 -30.11
N MET A 223 -9.45 0.99 -29.49
CA MET A 223 -10.57 1.80 -28.99
C MET A 223 -11.16 2.72 -30.07
N GLN A 224 -10.63 2.66 -31.29
CA GLN A 224 -10.96 3.57 -32.40
C GLN A 224 -10.87 5.06 -32.02
N ALA A 225 -9.92 5.38 -31.13
CA ALA A 225 -9.72 6.72 -30.61
C ALA A 225 -9.03 7.62 -31.64
N LYS A 226 -9.55 8.83 -31.82
CA LYS A 226 -8.96 9.83 -32.70
C LYS A 226 -7.69 10.40 -32.08
N ILE A 227 -6.56 10.21 -32.77
CA ILE A 227 -5.29 10.82 -32.41
C ILE A 227 -5.15 12.17 -33.12
N PRO A 228 -4.89 13.27 -32.40
CA PRO A 228 -4.56 14.55 -33.03
C PRO A 228 -3.30 14.43 -33.90
N GLN A 229 -3.31 14.99 -35.12
CA GLN A 229 -2.19 14.87 -36.06
C GLN A 229 -0.87 15.37 -35.45
N GLU A 230 -0.92 16.46 -34.67
CA GLU A 230 0.24 17.03 -33.98
C GLU A 230 0.93 16.02 -33.03
N TRP A 231 0.19 15.05 -32.48
CA TRP A 231 0.76 13.99 -31.63
C TRP A 231 1.55 12.99 -32.47
N LEU A 232 1.02 12.61 -33.64
CA LEU A 232 1.73 11.73 -34.58
C LEU A 232 2.99 12.40 -35.08
N ASP A 233 2.89 13.67 -35.50
CA ASP A 233 4.02 14.46 -36.00
C ASP A 233 5.15 14.58 -34.95
N ALA A 234 4.79 14.66 -33.66
CA ALA A 234 5.74 14.73 -32.56
C ALA A 234 6.36 13.36 -32.18
N LEU A 235 5.59 12.27 -32.28
CA LEU A 235 6.00 10.95 -31.78
C LEU A 235 6.62 10.04 -32.86
N GLU A 236 6.20 10.16 -34.13
CA GLU A 236 6.71 9.35 -35.24
C GLU A 236 8.24 9.46 -35.43
N PRO A 237 8.87 10.65 -35.33
CA PRO A 237 10.32 10.77 -35.48
C PRO A 237 11.11 9.99 -34.43
N VAL A 238 10.53 9.78 -33.24
CA VAL A 238 11.17 9.12 -32.09
C VAL A 238 10.62 7.73 -31.82
N LYS A 239 9.80 7.16 -32.72
CA LYS A 239 9.01 5.93 -32.48
C LYS A 239 9.80 4.68 -32.02
N ASN A 240 11.11 4.65 -32.25
CA ASN A 240 12.00 3.54 -31.87
C ASN A 240 12.82 3.83 -30.60
N ASP A 241 12.61 4.98 -29.95
CA ASP A 241 13.24 5.38 -28.69
C ASP A 241 12.15 5.56 -27.61
N ASP A 242 11.96 4.52 -26.80
CA ASP A 242 10.95 4.50 -25.73
C ASP A 242 11.20 5.57 -24.65
N VAL A 243 12.43 6.05 -24.47
CA VAL A 243 12.71 7.15 -23.52
C VAL A 243 12.24 8.47 -24.11
N ALA A 244 12.60 8.75 -25.36
CA ALA A 244 12.15 9.95 -26.06
C ALA A 244 10.62 9.99 -26.22
N VAL A 245 10.00 8.85 -26.58
CA VAL A 245 8.54 8.72 -26.67
C VAL A 245 7.86 9.04 -25.35
N ARG A 246 8.35 8.51 -24.22
CA ARG A 246 7.77 8.82 -22.90
C ARG A 246 7.93 10.29 -22.54
N ASN A 247 9.09 10.89 -22.82
CA ASN A 247 9.34 12.30 -22.52
C ASN A 247 8.43 13.24 -23.32
N ILE A 248 8.26 12.99 -24.62
CA ILE A 248 7.36 13.79 -25.47
C ILE A 248 5.89 13.50 -25.12
N GLY A 249 5.53 12.22 -25.00
CA GLY A 249 4.18 11.78 -24.68
C GLY A 249 3.68 12.32 -23.34
N LYS A 250 4.55 12.40 -22.32
CA LYS A 250 4.26 13.04 -21.03
C LYS A 250 3.79 14.49 -21.22
N THR A 251 4.49 15.30 -22.01
CA THR A 251 4.14 16.71 -22.25
C THR A 251 2.84 16.84 -23.03
N LEU A 252 2.63 16.02 -24.06
CA LEU A 252 1.40 16.01 -24.86
C LEU A 252 0.17 15.70 -23.98
N VAL A 253 0.25 14.62 -23.19
CA VAL A 253 -0.83 14.23 -22.27
C VAL A 253 -0.99 15.26 -21.16
N ALA A 254 0.07 15.86 -20.63
CA ALA A 254 -0.04 16.92 -19.62
C ALA A 254 -0.78 18.15 -20.15
N ASN A 255 -0.53 18.55 -21.40
CA ASN A 255 -1.24 19.66 -22.03
C ASN A 255 -2.74 19.35 -22.23
N MET A 256 -3.06 18.12 -22.63
CA MET A 256 -4.43 17.62 -22.67
C MET A 256 -5.08 17.71 -21.28
N CYS A 257 -4.44 17.20 -20.23
CA CYS A 257 -4.93 17.27 -18.85
C CYS A 257 -5.17 18.72 -18.40
N ARG A 258 -4.20 19.63 -18.62
CA ARG A 258 -4.33 21.06 -18.31
C ARG A 258 -5.52 21.70 -19.01
N LYS A 259 -5.76 21.35 -20.28
CA LYS A 259 -6.93 21.82 -21.06
C LYS A 259 -8.25 21.31 -20.48
N LEU A 260 -8.32 20.05 -20.03
CA LEU A 260 -9.52 19.50 -19.39
C LEU A 260 -9.84 20.25 -18.07
N LEU A 261 -8.81 20.51 -17.26
CA LEU A 261 -8.98 21.26 -15.99
C LEU A 261 -9.50 22.68 -16.22
N ALA A 262 -8.95 23.37 -17.22
CA ALA A 262 -9.39 24.71 -17.59
C ALA A 262 -10.86 24.76 -18.06
N ASN A 263 -11.46 23.60 -18.37
CA ASN A 263 -12.86 23.45 -18.77
C ASN A 263 -13.73 22.79 -17.68
N GLY A 264 -13.34 22.91 -16.41
CA GLY A 264 -14.18 22.53 -15.26
C GLY A 264 -14.15 21.04 -14.90
N ILE A 265 -13.16 20.28 -15.40
CA ILE A 265 -12.90 18.92 -14.91
C ILE A 265 -11.95 19.01 -13.72
N HIS A 266 -12.27 18.37 -12.60
CA HIS A 266 -11.42 18.40 -11.40
C HIS A 266 -10.90 17.01 -10.98
N HIS A 267 -11.28 15.95 -11.70
CA HIS A 267 -10.81 14.59 -11.47
C HIS A 267 -10.42 13.92 -12.80
N LEU A 268 -9.24 13.28 -12.85
CA LEU A 268 -8.77 12.52 -14.01
C LEU A 268 -8.60 11.04 -13.67
N HIS A 269 -9.10 10.15 -14.52
CA HIS A 269 -9.01 8.71 -14.30
C HIS A 269 -7.91 8.11 -15.19
N PHE A 270 -6.82 7.60 -14.62
CA PHE A 270 -5.66 7.14 -15.39
C PHE A 270 -5.66 5.63 -15.63
N TYR A 271 -5.65 5.24 -16.91
CA TYR A 271 -5.43 3.86 -17.33
C TYR A 271 -3.95 3.51 -17.25
N THR A 272 -3.54 2.87 -16.14
CA THR A 272 -2.12 2.63 -15.84
C THR A 272 -1.52 1.50 -16.67
N MET A 273 -2.36 0.61 -17.19
CA MET A 273 -1.95 -0.64 -17.84
C MET A 273 -1.04 -1.51 -16.95
N ASN A 274 -1.23 -1.47 -15.63
CA ASN A 274 -0.36 -2.10 -14.63
C ASN A 274 1.10 -1.61 -14.72
N LEU A 275 1.35 -0.38 -15.18
CA LEU A 275 2.66 0.25 -15.22
C LEU A 275 2.65 1.54 -14.40
N ALA A 276 3.78 1.87 -13.77
CA ALA A 276 3.88 3.04 -12.91
C ALA A 276 4.59 4.24 -13.58
N GLN A 277 5.60 3.97 -14.41
CA GLN A 277 6.55 5.00 -14.85
C GLN A 277 5.90 6.15 -15.62
N ALA A 278 5.11 5.85 -16.66
CA ALA A 278 4.50 6.89 -17.49
C ALA A 278 3.50 7.74 -16.70
N THR A 279 2.69 7.10 -15.85
CA THR A 279 1.74 7.78 -14.96
C THR A 279 2.45 8.66 -13.94
N ARG A 280 3.52 8.16 -13.30
CA ARG A 280 4.34 8.94 -12.36
C ARG A 280 4.94 10.17 -13.04
N MET A 281 5.57 9.99 -14.20
CA MET A 281 6.17 11.09 -14.97
C MET A 281 5.12 12.16 -15.31
N LEU A 282 3.90 11.74 -15.67
CA LEU A 282 2.80 12.66 -15.97
C LEU A 282 2.35 13.43 -14.72
N LEU A 283 2.24 12.78 -13.57
CA LEU A 283 1.89 13.44 -12.31
C LEU A 283 2.98 14.42 -11.85
N GLU A 284 4.25 14.10 -12.05
CA GLU A 284 5.38 15.00 -11.80
C GLU A 284 5.32 16.24 -12.72
N GLU A 285 5.04 16.04 -14.01
CA GLU A 285 4.86 17.12 -15.00
C GLU A 285 3.66 18.04 -14.67
N LEU A 286 2.60 17.47 -14.11
CA LEU A 286 1.43 18.20 -13.63
C LEU A 286 1.64 18.85 -12.26
N GLN A 287 2.75 18.54 -11.57
CA GLN A 287 3.02 18.95 -10.18
C GLN A 287 1.96 18.44 -9.19
N TRP A 288 1.49 17.21 -9.41
CA TRP A 288 0.44 16.58 -8.59
C TRP A 288 0.93 15.48 -7.68
N ALA A 289 2.17 15.00 -7.88
CA ALA A 289 2.83 14.15 -6.92
C ALA A 289 2.97 14.88 -5.57
N PRO A 290 2.88 14.18 -4.42
CA PRO A 290 3.00 14.83 -3.13
C PRO A 290 4.31 15.58 -2.97
N CYS A 291 4.20 16.81 -2.46
CA CYS A 291 5.33 17.68 -2.18
C CYS A 291 5.00 18.58 -0.97
N ALA A 292 5.93 19.44 -0.56
CA ALA A 292 5.71 20.34 0.57
C ALA A 292 4.48 21.26 0.39
N GLU A 293 4.17 21.64 -0.85
CA GLU A 293 3.04 22.51 -1.20
C GLU A 293 1.72 21.73 -1.36
N ARG A 294 1.81 20.42 -1.58
CA ARG A 294 0.69 19.50 -1.80
C ARG A 294 0.95 18.20 -1.03
N PRO A 295 0.97 18.24 0.31
CA PRO A 295 1.30 17.05 1.09
C PRO A 295 0.21 15.99 0.94
N LEU A 296 0.60 14.72 1.08
CA LEU A 296 -0.35 13.62 1.11
C LEU A 296 -1.15 13.73 2.42
N GLN A 297 -2.39 14.20 2.35
CA GLN A 297 -3.24 14.31 3.53
C GLN A 297 -3.66 12.92 4.02
N GLN A 298 -3.15 12.55 5.20
CA GLN A 298 -3.49 11.29 5.86
C GLN A 298 -4.38 11.56 7.08
N ALA A 299 -5.34 10.67 7.33
CA ALA A 299 -6.20 10.78 8.51
C ALA A 299 -5.47 10.43 9.81
N LEU A 300 -4.48 9.54 9.73
CA LEU A 300 -3.69 8.97 10.82
C LEU A 300 -2.22 8.88 10.36
N PRO A 301 -1.23 8.77 11.27
CA PRO A 301 0.19 8.66 10.92
C PRO A 301 0.57 7.30 10.29
N TRP A 302 -0.41 6.44 10.05
CA TRP A 302 -0.27 5.16 9.37
C TRP A 302 -1.44 4.94 8.41
N LYS A 303 -1.21 4.04 7.46
CA LYS A 303 -2.18 3.68 6.42
C LYS A 303 -3.33 2.86 7.02
N GLN A 304 -4.52 3.47 7.08
CA GLN A 304 -5.71 2.83 7.64
C GLN A 304 -6.26 1.74 6.73
N SER A 305 -6.68 0.61 7.33
CA SER A 305 -7.49 -0.39 6.63
C SER A 305 -8.85 0.19 6.26
N LYS A 306 -9.35 -0.16 5.09
CA LYS A 306 -10.68 0.22 4.61
C LYS A 306 -11.67 -0.97 4.61
N GLY A 307 -11.22 -2.11 5.13
CA GLY A 307 -12.07 -3.28 5.36
C GLY A 307 -13.27 -2.96 6.26
N LEU A 308 -14.40 -3.62 6.02
CA LEU A 308 -15.70 -3.25 6.59
C LEU A 308 -15.69 -3.10 8.12
N GLY A 309 -15.09 -4.05 8.85
CA GLY A 309 -15.05 -4.06 10.32
C GLY A 309 -13.95 -3.21 10.96
N ARG A 310 -13.06 -2.59 10.17
CA ARG A 310 -11.85 -1.89 10.67
C ARG A 310 -11.86 -0.38 10.48
N ARG A 311 -12.94 0.18 9.94
CA ARG A 311 -12.99 1.61 9.58
C ARG A 311 -12.87 2.55 10.78
N GLU A 312 -13.21 2.06 11.97
CA GLU A 312 -13.14 2.80 13.23
C GLU A 312 -11.80 2.60 13.96
N GLU A 313 -10.92 1.72 13.47
CA GLU A 313 -9.59 1.54 14.04
C GLU A 313 -8.78 2.83 13.88
N ASP A 314 -8.33 3.38 15.01
CA ASP A 314 -7.59 4.64 15.04
C ASP A 314 -6.35 4.63 15.97
N VAL A 315 -6.08 3.53 16.69
CA VAL A 315 -4.88 3.34 17.52
C VAL A 315 -4.14 2.06 17.17
N ARG A 316 -2.80 2.11 17.08
CA ARG A 316 -1.93 0.94 16.87
C ARG A 316 -0.64 0.99 17.70
N PRO A 317 -0.03 -0.17 18.01
CA PRO A 317 1.34 -0.24 18.54
C PRO A 317 2.34 0.18 17.46
N ILE A 318 3.38 0.92 17.85
CA ILE A 318 4.40 1.44 16.92
C ILE A 318 5.23 0.34 16.23
N PHE A 319 5.27 -0.87 16.79
CA PHE A 319 6.19 -1.93 16.39
C PHE A 319 6.03 -2.38 14.93
N TRP A 320 4.79 -2.45 14.43
CA TRP A 320 4.50 -2.82 13.03
C TRP A 320 4.45 -1.63 12.07
N ARG A 321 4.96 -0.46 12.46
CA ARG A 321 4.97 0.74 11.61
C ARG A 321 5.48 0.47 10.20
N ASN A 322 6.57 -0.31 10.09
CA ASN A 322 7.22 -0.64 8.83
C ASN A 322 6.73 -1.98 8.21
N ARG A 323 5.73 -2.61 8.82
CA ARG A 323 5.14 -3.92 8.44
C ARG A 323 3.61 -3.92 8.57
N ASN A 324 2.97 -2.88 8.03
CA ASN A 324 1.51 -2.68 8.09
C ASN A 324 0.72 -3.91 7.65
N LYS A 325 1.19 -4.61 6.61
CA LYS A 325 0.53 -5.81 6.08
C LYS A 325 0.47 -6.92 7.13
N SER A 326 1.59 -7.17 7.81
CA SER A 326 1.69 -8.17 8.87
C SER A 326 0.71 -7.87 10.01
N TYR A 327 0.67 -6.61 10.47
CA TYR A 327 -0.26 -6.19 11.52
C TYR A 327 -1.72 -6.43 11.14
N VAL A 328 -2.12 -6.02 9.93
CA VAL A 328 -3.49 -6.22 9.45
C VAL A 328 -3.83 -7.71 9.43
N ILE A 329 -2.97 -8.55 8.85
CA ILE A 329 -3.25 -9.99 8.72
C ILE A 329 -3.36 -10.65 10.11
N ARG A 330 -2.45 -10.34 11.04
CA ARG A 330 -2.45 -10.93 12.40
C ARG A 330 -3.64 -10.56 13.27
N THR A 331 -4.29 -9.45 12.95
CA THR A 331 -5.45 -8.94 13.68
C THR A 331 -6.74 -9.20 12.92
N GLN A 332 -6.71 -9.96 11.81
CA GLN A 332 -7.86 -10.12 10.90
C GLN A 332 -9.07 -10.78 11.55
N ASP A 333 -8.80 -11.63 12.54
CA ASP A 333 -9.81 -12.40 13.26
C ASP A 333 -10.25 -11.71 14.57
N TRP A 334 -9.90 -10.43 14.77
CA TRP A 334 -10.40 -9.65 15.90
C TRP A 334 -11.87 -9.26 15.69
N ASP A 335 -12.68 -9.45 16.73
CA ASP A 335 -14.10 -9.07 16.73
C ASP A 335 -14.29 -7.54 16.79
N GLU A 336 -13.47 -6.86 17.59
CA GLU A 336 -13.48 -5.41 17.77
C GLU A 336 -12.06 -4.84 17.64
N PHE A 337 -11.95 -3.63 17.07
CA PHE A 337 -10.68 -2.93 16.91
C PHE A 337 -10.60 -1.72 17.84
N PRO A 338 -9.42 -1.40 18.41
CA PRO A 338 -9.27 -0.25 19.30
C PRO A 338 -9.67 1.08 18.64
N ASN A 339 -10.53 1.83 19.36
CA ASN A 339 -11.03 3.14 18.98
C ASN A 339 -10.82 4.13 20.15
N GLY A 340 -10.05 5.19 19.92
CA GLY A 340 -9.70 6.26 20.85
C GLY A 340 -8.65 5.89 21.90
N ARG A 341 -8.89 4.84 22.69
CA ARG A 341 -7.92 4.30 23.65
C ARG A 341 -7.62 2.85 23.33
N TRP A 342 -6.35 2.48 23.42
CA TRP A 342 -5.97 1.08 23.42
C TRP A 342 -6.54 0.43 24.67
N GLY A 343 -7.50 -0.47 24.47
CA GLY A 343 -8.22 -1.17 25.53
C GLY A 343 -7.38 -2.24 26.22
N ASP A 344 -8.05 -3.11 26.97
CA ASP A 344 -7.42 -4.25 27.61
C ASP A 344 -6.93 -5.25 26.55
N SER A 345 -5.62 -5.25 26.28
CA SER A 345 -4.92 -6.10 25.29
C SER A 345 -4.99 -7.60 25.58
N ARG A 346 -5.73 -8.01 26.61
CA ARG A 346 -5.97 -9.41 27.01
C ARG A 346 -7.08 -10.11 26.20
N SER A 347 -7.59 -9.53 25.12
CA SER A 347 -8.63 -10.15 24.27
C SER A 347 -8.47 -9.77 22.78
N PRO A 348 -8.61 -10.71 21.83
CA PRO A 348 -7.86 -11.96 21.66
C PRO A 348 -6.41 -11.68 21.21
N ALA A 349 -5.48 -12.43 21.80
CA ALA A 349 -4.04 -12.39 21.53
C ALA A 349 -3.75 -12.35 20.02
N PHE A 350 -2.80 -11.49 19.62
CA PHE A 350 -2.21 -11.55 18.28
C PHE A 350 -2.01 -13.02 17.89
N GLY A 351 -2.66 -13.46 16.81
CA GLY A 351 -2.67 -14.88 16.49
C GLY A 351 -1.26 -15.40 16.14
N GLU A 352 -1.10 -16.73 16.11
CA GLU A 352 0.21 -17.37 15.91
C GLU A 352 0.82 -17.03 14.55
N LEU A 353 2.13 -16.76 14.52
CA LEU A 353 2.83 -16.29 13.31
C LEU A 353 2.68 -17.23 12.11
N ASP A 354 2.74 -18.54 12.35
CA ASP A 354 2.67 -19.56 11.30
C ASP A 354 1.28 -19.65 10.65
N ALA A 355 0.21 -19.24 11.35
CA ALA A 355 -1.16 -19.27 10.83
C ALA A 355 -1.39 -18.25 9.68
N TYR A 356 -0.53 -17.23 9.59
CA TYR A 356 -0.74 -16.06 8.76
C TYR A 356 0.29 -15.89 7.64
N GLY A 357 1.20 -16.85 7.45
CA GLY A 357 2.22 -16.80 6.39
C GLY A 357 3.17 -15.60 6.53
N ILE A 358 3.46 -15.19 7.77
CA ILE A 358 4.30 -14.04 8.09
C ILE A 358 5.76 -14.43 7.94
N GLY A 359 6.49 -13.68 7.10
CA GLY A 359 7.89 -13.90 6.87
C GLY A 359 8.46 -12.87 5.90
N LEU A 360 9.67 -13.14 5.41
CA LEU A 360 10.32 -12.28 4.44
C LEU A 360 9.61 -12.30 3.08
N THR A 361 9.44 -11.12 2.50
CA THR A 361 8.97 -10.99 1.12
C THR A 361 10.09 -11.29 0.12
N GLY A 362 9.78 -12.01 -0.96
CA GLY A 362 10.73 -12.30 -2.04
C GLY A 362 11.45 -13.64 -1.88
N THR A 363 12.20 -14.04 -2.93
CA THR A 363 12.97 -15.29 -2.91
C THR A 363 14.29 -15.10 -2.15
N ASN A 364 14.86 -16.19 -1.62
CA ASN A 364 16.18 -16.17 -0.97
C ASN A 364 17.25 -15.56 -1.88
N GLU A 365 17.23 -15.88 -3.18
CA GLU A 365 18.16 -15.31 -4.17
C GLU A 365 18.01 -13.80 -4.33
N ALA A 366 16.77 -13.30 -4.39
CA ALA A 366 16.51 -11.86 -4.49
C ALA A 366 16.96 -11.13 -3.21
N ASN A 367 16.71 -11.73 -2.05
CA ASN A 367 17.11 -11.19 -0.75
C ASN A 367 18.64 -11.19 -0.59
N ARG A 368 19.34 -12.26 -0.99
CA ARG A 368 20.82 -12.29 -1.05
C ARG A 368 21.38 -11.23 -1.97
N LYS A 369 20.78 -11.01 -3.14
CA LYS A 369 21.21 -9.96 -4.08
C LYS A 369 21.05 -8.56 -3.48
N LYS A 370 20.00 -8.36 -2.69
CA LYS A 370 19.70 -7.07 -2.04
C LYS A 370 20.60 -6.80 -0.83
N TRP A 371 20.70 -7.77 0.07
CA TRP A 371 21.35 -7.61 1.37
C TRP A 371 22.81 -8.08 1.41
N GLY A 372 23.28 -8.75 0.36
CA GLY A 372 24.63 -9.29 0.29
C GLY A 372 24.81 -10.55 1.16
N GLU A 373 26.05 -10.85 1.52
CA GLU A 373 26.45 -12.00 2.35
C GLU A 373 27.30 -11.50 3.53
N PRO A 374 26.69 -10.99 4.61
CA PRO A 374 27.43 -10.40 5.73
C PRO A 374 28.21 -11.48 6.48
N LYS A 375 29.49 -11.24 6.78
CA LYS A 375 30.35 -12.19 7.50
C LYS A 375 30.78 -11.69 8.88
N THR A 376 30.65 -10.38 9.08
CA THR A 376 31.01 -9.67 10.30
C THR A 376 29.85 -8.77 10.75
N ILE A 377 29.84 -8.35 12.02
CA ILE A 377 28.85 -7.37 12.50
C ILE A 377 29.01 -6.03 11.75
N GLN A 378 30.22 -5.67 11.33
CA GLN A 378 30.48 -4.51 10.49
C GLN A 378 29.74 -4.58 9.15
N ASP A 379 29.63 -5.77 8.54
CA ASP A 379 28.90 -5.93 7.27
C ASP A 379 27.39 -5.70 7.47
N ILE A 380 26.83 -6.18 8.59
CA ILE A 380 25.44 -5.93 8.97
C ILE A 380 25.24 -4.44 9.23
N ALA A 381 26.11 -3.81 10.02
CA ALA A 381 26.08 -2.37 10.28
C ALA A 381 26.10 -1.56 8.99
N GLN A 382 26.98 -1.91 8.04
CA GLN A 382 27.06 -1.24 6.75
C GLN A 382 25.79 -1.43 5.91
N LEU A 383 25.14 -2.59 5.99
CA LEU A 383 23.86 -2.81 5.33
C LEU A 383 22.77 -1.86 5.85
N PHE A 384 22.69 -1.68 7.17
CA PHE A 384 21.74 -0.74 7.78
C PHE A 384 22.06 0.71 7.41
N VAL A 385 23.35 1.09 7.36
CA VAL A 385 23.78 2.41 6.89
C VAL A 385 23.37 2.66 5.44
N ARG A 386 23.54 1.67 4.55
CA ARG A 386 23.10 1.76 3.15
C ARG A 386 21.58 1.95 3.03
N TYR A 387 20.80 1.32 3.90
CA TYR A 387 19.35 1.56 3.98
C TYR A 387 19.04 3.00 4.42
N LEU A 388 19.70 3.49 5.48
CA LEU A 388 19.53 4.87 5.96
C LEU A 388 19.96 5.94 4.95
N GLN A 389 20.87 5.58 4.04
CA GLN A 389 21.32 6.40 2.91
C GLN A 389 20.45 6.26 1.66
N ASN A 390 19.34 5.50 1.73
CA ASN A 390 18.44 5.19 0.61
C ASN A 390 19.12 4.47 -0.58
N GLU A 391 20.24 3.77 -0.35
CA GLU A 391 20.87 2.94 -1.39
C GLU A 391 20.15 1.61 -1.60
N ILE A 392 19.44 1.13 -0.57
CA ILE A 392 18.55 -0.02 -0.64
C ILE A 392 17.18 0.34 -0.07
N GLU A 393 16.15 -0.28 -0.62
CA GLU A 393 14.75 0.09 -0.35
C GLU A 393 14.14 -0.64 0.85
N SER A 394 14.78 -1.67 1.41
CA SER A 394 14.17 -2.50 2.45
C SER A 394 15.20 -3.25 3.30
N LEU A 395 14.81 -3.54 4.54
CA LEU A 395 15.49 -4.44 5.49
C LEU A 395 14.55 -5.59 5.88
N PRO A 396 15.03 -6.64 6.57
CA PRO A 396 14.14 -7.70 7.08
C PRO A 396 12.92 -7.18 7.87
N TRP A 397 13.13 -6.13 8.66
CA TRP A 397 12.10 -5.50 9.50
C TRP A 397 11.37 -4.32 8.85
N SER A 398 11.78 -3.88 7.66
CA SER A 398 11.16 -2.74 6.96
C SER A 398 10.92 -3.06 5.50
N GLU A 399 9.64 -3.12 5.11
CA GLU A 399 9.21 -3.48 3.74
C GLU A 399 9.18 -2.28 2.78
N ALA A 400 9.46 -1.07 3.26
CA ALA A 400 9.41 0.16 2.49
C ALA A 400 10.68 1.01 2.68
N PRO A 401 10.99 1.91 1.73
CA PRO A 401 12.09 2.87 1.87
C PRO A 401 11.92 3.77 3.08
N LEU A 402 13.03 4.35 3.54
CA LEU A 402 13.03 5.31 4.64
C LEU A 402 12.18 6.54 4.28
N THR A 403 11.31 6.95 5.20
CA THR A 403 10.49 8.16 5.05
C THR A 403 11.30 9.40 5.41
N THR A 404 10.90 10.56 4.89
CA THR A 404 11.55 11.86 5.17
C THR A 404 11.47 12.27 6.65
N GLU A 405 10.65 11.61 7.46
CA GLU A 405 10.58 11.82 8.90
C GLU A 405 11.91 11.51 9.59
N ALA A 406 12.61 10.47 9.13
CA ALA A 406 13.89 10.08 9.71
C ALA A 406 15.02 11.06 9.36
N ASP A 407 14.81 11.99 8.42
CA ASP A 407 15.85 12.92 7.98
C ASP A 407 16.41 13.77 9.13
N GLU A 408 15.60 14.08 10.14
CA GLU A 408 15.99 14.88 11.32
C GLU A 408 16.98 14.17 12.25
N ILE A 409 16.98 12.83 12.25
CA ILE A 409 17.78 11.98 13.15
C ILE A 409 18.70 11.02 12.37
N ARG A 410 18.78 11.17 11.04
CA ARG A 410 19.43 10.21 10.15
C ARG A 410 20.91 10.07 10.44
N GLU A 411 21.62 11.16 10.70
CA GLU A 411 23.06 11.11 10.99
C GLU A 411 23.32 10.38 12.32
N GLU A 412 22.51 10.63 13.34
CA GLU A 412 22.59 9.93 14.62
C GLU A 412 22.30 8.43 14.48
N LEU A 413 21.31 8.06 13.66
CA LEU A 413 21.03 6.65 13.33
C LEU A 413 22.21 6.01 12.59
N ILE A 414 22.82 6.69 11.63
CA ILE A 414 23.99 6.18 10.90
C ILE A 414 25.16 5.92 11.87
N GLU A 415 25.45 6.86 12.77
CA GLU A 415 26.53 6.72 13.75
C GLU A 415 26.25 5.66 14.82
N LEU A 416 24.99 5.37 15.14
CA LEU A 416 24.63 4.22 15.99
C LEU A 416 24.90 2.89 15.27
N ASN A 417 24.42 2.76 14.04
CA ASN A 417 24.58 1.52 13.28
C ASN A 417 26.05 1.21 13.01
N LYS A 418 26.87 2.21 12.66
CA LYS A 418 28.33 2.04 12.49
C LYS A 418 29.03 1.45 13.72
N ARG A 419 28.50 1.67 14.92
CA ARG A 419 29.03 1.14 16.19
C ARG A 419 28.43 -0.21 16.60
N GLY A 420 27.61 -0.81 15.74
CA GLY A 420 26.97 -2.10 15.98
C GLY A 420 25.67 -2.05 16.78
N LEU A 421 25.10 -0.86 17.02
CA LEU A 421 23.75 -0.73 17.58
C LEU A 421 22.74 -0.67 16.43
N LEU A 422 22.16 -1.82 16.08
CA LEU A 422 21.43 -2.00 14.83
C LEU A 422 19.97 -1.51 14.97
N THR A 423 19.63 -0.39 14.34
CA THR A 423 18.32 0.26 14.53
C THR A 423 17.24 -0.34 13.64
N VAL A 424 16.14 -0.79 14.24
CA VAL A 424 15.02 -1.46 13.57
C VAL A 424 13.86 -0.49 13.30
N ASN A 425 13.59 0.44 14.21
CA ASN A 425 12.50 1.41 14.11
C ASN A 425 12.84 2.69 14.87
N SER A 426 12.30 3.83 14.44
CA SER A 426 12.52 5.13 15.09
C SER A 426 11.43 6.14 14.73
N GLN A 427 11.25 7.16 15.58
CA GLN A 427 10.59 8.42 15.25
C GLN A 427 11.24 9.56 16.04
N PRO A 428 11.37 10.76 15.45
CA PRO A 428 11.77 11.95 16.19
C PRO A 428 10.64 12.40 17.15
N ALA A 429 11.01 13.19 18.14
CA ALA A 429 10.12 14.01 18.92
C ALA A 429 9.62 15.19 18.07
N VAL A 430 8.32 15.45 18.17
CA VAL A 430 7.63 16.53 17.46
C VAL A 430 6.82 17.32 18.48
N ASN A 431 7.06 18.62 18.54
CA ASN A 431 6.42 19.50 19.51
C ASN A 431 5.44 20.46 18.83
N GLY A 432 4.21 20.01 18.64
CA GLY A 432 3.08 20.86 18.26
C GLY A 432 3.23 21.50 16.88
N VAL A 433 3.57 20.72 15.86
CA VAL A 433 3.56 21.19 14.46
C VAL A 433 2.13 21.16 13.92
N LYS A 434 1.86 21.95 12.86
CA LYS A 434 0.54 21.97 12.23
C LYS A 434 0.15 20.59 11.68
N SER A 435 -1.12 20.23 11.75
CA SER A 435 -1.65 18.99 11.12
C SER A 435 -1.45 18.95 9.60
N SER A 436 -1.25 20.10 8.95
CA SER A 436 -0.91 20.22 7.55
C SER A 436 0.60 20.17 7.26
N HIS A 437 1.44 19.90 8.27
CA HIS A 437 2.90 19.85 8.10
C HIS A 437 3.28 18.75 7.09
N PRO A 438 4.19 19.01 6.13
CA PRO A 438 4.38 18.11 4.99
C PRO A 438 5.04 16.76 5.33
N VAL A 439 5.74 16.67 6.47
CA VAL A 439 6.39 15.45 6.94
C VAL A 439 5.58 14.79 8.05
N HIS A 440 5.43 15.48 9.17
CA HIS A 440 4.75 14.96 10.37
C HIS A 440 3.22 15.15 10.41
N GLY A 441 2.63 15.91 9.50
CA GLY A 441 1.23 16.33 9.57
C GLY A 441 0.24 15.20 9.22
N TRP A 442 -0.79 15.06 10.04
CA TRP A 442 -1.91 14.16 9.82
C TRP A 442 -3.17 14.68 10.51
N GLY A 443 -4.32 14.12 10.15
CA GLY A 443 -5.62 14.45 10.71
C GLY A 443 -6.28 15.69 10.08
N PRO A 444 -7.37 16.19 10.67
CA PRO A 444 -8.08 17.38 10.19
C PRO A 444 -7.21 18.64 10.14
N ASP A 445 -7.54 19.55 9.22
CA ASP A 445 -6.87 20.84 9.11
C ASP A 445 -7.01 21.69 10.39
N ASN A 446 -6.07 22.63 10.58
CA ASN A 446 -5.99 23.53 11.73
C ASN A 446 -5.76 22.87 13.10
N GLY A 447 -5.32 21.62 13.12
CA GLY A 447 -4.86 20.94 14.33
C GLY A 447 -3.36 21.08 14.58
N TYR A 448 -2.92 20.42 15.65
CA TYR A 448 -1.52 20.26 16.02
C TYR A 448 -1.20 18.80 16.32
N VAL A 449 -0.03 18.35 15.91
CA VAL A 449 0.46 16.97 16.09
C VAL A 449 1.74 16.95 16.91
N TYR A 450 1.91 15.88 17.67
CA TYR A 450 2.97 15.70 18.65
C TYR A 450 3.51 14.27 18.60
N GLN A 451 4.80 14.12 18.88
CA GLN A 451 5.47 12.83 18.95
C GLN A 451 6.51 12.83 20.08
N LYS A 452 6.66 11.70 20.78
CA LYS A 452 7.81 11.41 21.64
C LYS A 452 8.91 10.77 20.79
N SER A 453 10.19 11.06 21.08
CA SER A 453 11.27 10.34 20.40
C SER A 453 11.25 8.87 20.81
N TYR A 454 11.34 7.99 19.82
CA TYR A 454 11.36 6.54 19.99
C TYR A 454 12.52 5.95 19.23
N LEU A 455 13.18 4.95 19.82
CA LEU A 455 14.23 4.19 19.18
C LEU A 455 14.08 2.71 19.52
N GLU A 456 14.17 1.86 18.50
CA GLU A 456 14.19 0.42 18.63
C GLU A 456 15.40 -0.17 17.94
N LEU A 457 16.10 -1.07 18.61
CA LEU A 457 17.39 -1.58 18.17
C LEU A 457 17.68 -2.99 18.68
N LEU A 458 18.50 -3.71 17.92
CA LEU A 458 19.16 -4.93 18.37
C LEU A 458 20.49 -4.56 19.04
N VAL A 459 20.72 -5.11 20.22
CA VAL A 459 21.82 -4.73 21.11
C VAL A 459 22.61 -5.96 21.55
N HIS A 460 23.91 -5.93 21.26
CA HIS A 460 24.84 -6.99 21.67
C HIS A 460 24.94 -7.08 23.22
N PRO A 461 25.01 -8.29 23.80
CA PRO A 461 25.14 -8.48 25.25
C PRO A 461 26.24 -7.65 25.93
N ASP A 462 27.44 -7.56 25.32
CA ASP A 462 28.57 -6.76 25.82
C ASP A 462 28.28 -5.28 26.14
N VAL A 463 27.33 -4.67 25.42
CA VAL A 463 26.96 -3.25 25.61
C VAL A 463 25.64 -3.09 26.36
N PHE A 464 24.85 -4.16 26.48
CA PHE A 464 23.50 -4.15 27.01
C PHE A 464 23.43 -3.59 28.44
N ASP A 465 24.15 -4.16 29.40
CA ASP A 465 24.04 -3.72 30.80
C ASP A 465 24.50 -2.28 31.01
N LYS A 466 25.53 -1.84 30.27
CA LYS A 466 25.97 -0.44 30.29
C LYS A 466 24.90 0.48 29.72
N MET A 467 24.26 0.08 28.64
CA MET A 467 23.16 0.84 28.03
C MET A 467 21.97 0.96 29.00
N ILE A 468 21.50 -0.16 29.57
CA ILE A 468 20.38 -0.15 30.50
C ILE A 468 20.69 0.67 31.75
N THR A 469 21.89 0.55 32.32
CA THR A 469 22.32 1.36 33.47
C THR A 469 22.24 2.86 33.14
N ARG A 470 22.64 3.27 31.93
CA ARG A 470 22.52 4.68 31.53
C ARG A 470 21.06 5.10 31.40
N ILE A 471 20.20 4.27 30.82
CA ILE A 471 18.75 4.54 30.66
C ILE A 471 18.07 4.67 32.02
N GLU A 472 18.30 3.72 32.94
CA GLU A 472 17.70 3.70 34.29
C GLU A 472 18.13 4.92 35.14
N ASN A 473 19.27 5.54 34.84
CA ASN A 473 19.72 6.79 35.47
C ASN A 473 19.03 8.04 34.90
N HIS A 474 18.18 7.92 33.89
CA HIS A 474 17.44 9.02 33.29
C HIS A 474 15.93 8.87 33.56
N PRO A 475 15.32 9.74 34.39
CA PRO A 475 13.94 9.53 34.88
C PRO A 475 12.88 9.60 33.78
N ASP A 476 13.13 10.35 32.71
CA ASP A 476 12.17 10.53 31.61
C ASP A 476 12.21 9.39 30.57
N LEU A 477 13.18 8.48 30.64
CA LEU A 477 13.30 7.39 29.69
C LEU A 477 12.59 6.13 30.18
N THR A 478 11.79 5.54 29.29
CA THR A 478 11.17 4.23 29.51
C THR A 478 11.67 3.24 28.46
N TYR A 479 11.88 1.98 28.84
CA TYR A 479 12.35 0.97 27.91
C TYR A 479 11.70 -0.40 28.13
N TYR A 480 11.68 -1.20 27.07
CA TYR A 480 11.46 -2.63 27.13
C TYR A 480 12.63 -3.34 26.45
N ALA A 481 13.13 -4.41 27.05
CA ALA A 481 14.24 -5.19 26.53
C ALA A 481 13.99 -6.70 26.69
N VAL A 482 14.29 -7.47 25.66
CA VAL A 482 14.01 -8.91 25.65
C VAL A 482 14.90 -9.62 24.63
N THR A 483 15.38 -10.83 24.94
CA THR A 483 16.01 -11.73 23.96
C THR A 483 14.96 -12.66 23.37
N LYS A 484 15.30 -13.45 22.34
CA LYS A 484 14.38 -14.39 21.70
C LYS A 484 13.65 -15.29 22.72
N ASP A 485 14.40 -15.90 23.63
CA ASP A 485 13.91 -16.87 24.62
C ASP A 485 13.92 -16.33 26.07
N GLY A 486 14.20 -15.04 26.27
CA GLY A 486 14.35 -14.41 27.58
C GLY A 486 13.07 -13.79 28.14
N GLU A 487 13.15 -13.37 29.41
CA GLU A 487 12.10 -12.60 30.07
C GLU A 487 12.22 -11.10 29.78
N LEU A 488 11.09 -10.41 29.83
CA LEU A 488 11.01 -8.96 29.64
C LEU A 488 11.73 -8.21 30.78
N ARG A 489 12.72 -7.39 30.45
CA ARG A 489 13.33 -6.42 31.37
C ARG A 489 12.84 -5.01 31.04
N SER A 490 12.38 -4.27 32.05
CA SER A 490 11.82 -2.92 31.87
C SER A 490 11.85 -2.10 33.15
N ASN A 491 11.87 -0.77 33.02
CA ASN A 491 11.60 0.18 34.11
C ASN A 491 10.15 0.70 34.13
N VAL A 492 9.29 0.22 33.22
CA VAL A 492 7.87 0.59 33.17
C VAL A 492 7.13 -0.18 34.25
N THR A 493 6.41 0.55 35.11
CA THR A 493 5.68 0.00 36.26
C THR A 493 4.16 -0.03 36.07
N SER A 494 3.66 0.57 34.99
CA SER A 494 2.24 0.60 34.65
C SER A 494 1.94 -0.37 33.52
N ASP A 495 0.81 -1.08 33.63
CA ASP A 495 0.26 -1.91 32.56
C ASP A 495 -0.46 -1.07 31.48
N GLY A 496 -0.54 0.25 31.66
CA GLY A 496 -1.18 1.15 30.70
C GLY A 496 -0.30 1.45 29.47
N PRO A 497 -0.91 1.69 28.30
CA PRO A 497 -0.17 2.03 27.09
C PRO A 497 0.46 3.42 27.20
N ASN A 498 1.71 3.56 26.74
CA ASN A 498 2.38 4.85 26.62
C ASN A 498 2.08 5.44 25.23
N ALA A 499 1.31 6.52 25.17
CA ALA A 499 1.08 7.24 23.92
C ALA A 499 2.37 7.95 23.46
N VAL A 500 2.77 7.67 22.21
CA VAL A 500 4.00 8.22 21.60
C VAL A 500 3.72 9.13 20.41
N THR A 501 2.51 9.10 19.84
CA THR A 501 2.05 10.06 18.84
C THR A 501 0.62 10.45 19.16
N TRP A 502 0.31 11.75 19.16
CA TRP A 502 -1.04 12.27 19.39
C TRP A 502 -1.30 13.57 18.65
N GLY A 503 -2.58 13.91 18.50
CA GLY A 503 -3.04 15.09 17.79
C GLY A 503 -4.20 15.77 18.52
N VAL A 504 -4.19 17.10 18.48
CA VAL A 504 -5.23 17.96 19.04
C VAL A 504 -5.86 18.74 17.89
N PHE A 505 -7.15 18.50 17.65
CA PHE A 505 -7.86 19.04 16.49
C PHE A 505 -9.10 19.84 16.92
N PRO A 506 -9.42 20.95 16.23
CA PRO A 506 -10.64 21.71 16.53
C PRO A 506 -11.90 20.85 16.44
N GLY A 507 -12.74 20.89 17.48
CA GLY A 507 -14.02 20.19 17.52
C GLY A 507 -13.92 18.66 17.66
N LYS A 508 -12.78 18.12 18.07
CA LYS A 508 -12.58 16.69 18.36
C LYS A 508 -11.89 16.48 19.70
N GLU A 509 -12.08 15.29 20.27
CA GLU A 509 -11.25 14.81 21.38
C GLU A 509 -9.80 14.56 20.90
N ILE A 510 -8.88 14.38 21.86
CA ILE A 510 -7.48 14.07 21.57
C ILE A 510 -7.42 12.68 20.92
N VAL A 511 -6.73 12.61 19.77
CA VAL A 511 -6.50 11.34 19.06
C VAL A 511 -5.07 10.90 19.35
N GLN A 512 -4.89 9.65 19.80
CA GLN A 512 -3.59 9.10 20.20
C GLN A 512 -3.27 7.81 19.40
N PRO A 513 -2.95 7.94 18.10
CA PRO A 513 -2.99 6.82 17.17
C PRO A 513 -1.80 5.87 17.26
N THR A 514 -0.78 6.19 18.06
CA THR A 514 0.42 5.37 18.20
C THR A 514 0.82 5.25 19.65
N ILE A 515 0.98 4.01 20.09
CA ILE A 515 1.31 3.65 21.47
C ILE A 515 2.49 2.69 21.55
N VAL A 516 3.02 2.54 22.76
CA VAL A 516 4.01 1.55 23.17
C VAL A 516 3.49 0.84 24.41
N GLU A 517 3.43 -0.50 24.37
CA GLU A 517 2.95 -1.33 25.48
C GLU A 517 3.58 -2.74 25.44
N SER A 518 3.63 -3.43 26.57
CA SER A 518 4.44 -4.64 26.78
C SER A 518 3.92 -5.90 26.08
N ILE A 519 2.61 -6.14 26.02
CA ILE A 519 2.00 -7.31 25.39
C ILE A 519 2.22 -7.27 23.88
N SER A 520 1.93 -6.14 23.24
CA SER A 520 2.25 -5.92 21.82
C SER A 520 3.74 -6.02 21.54
N PHE A 521 4.60 -5.53 22.45
CA PHE A 521 6.04 -5.67 22.26
C PHE A 521 6.49 -7.14 22.28
N LEU A 522 5.94 -7.94 23.18
CA LEU A 522 6.23 -9.38 23.22
C LEU A 522 5.68 -10.13 22.00
N ALA A 523 4.51 -9.74 21.50
CA ALA A 523 3.96 -10.31 20.26
C ALA A 523 4.71 -9.84 19.00
N TRP A 524 5.38 -8.69 19.06
CA TRP A 524 6.28 -8.20 18.02
C TRP A 524 7.64 -8.89 18.06
N LYS A 525 8.20 -9.09 19.26
CA LYS A 525 9.46 -9.80 19.49
C LYS A 525 9.55 -11.09 18.68
N ASP A 526 8.51 -11.91 18.75
CA ASP A 526 8.50 -13.21 18.05
C ASP A 526 8.62 -13.05 16.53
N GLU A 527 7.91 -12.06 15.96
CA GLU A 527 8.03 -11.74 14.54
C GLU A 527 9.40 -11.14 14.21
N ALA A 528 9.89 -10.20 15.02
CA ALA A 528 11.18 -9.54 14.81
C ALA A 528 12.34 -10.54 14.77
N PHE A 529 12.39 -11.47 15.72
CA PHE A 529 13.42 -12.51 15.72
C PHE A 529 13.21 -13.54 14.61
N ARG A 530 11.95 -13.91 14.29
CA ARG A 530 11.64 -14.80 13.15
C ARG A 530 12.14 -14.22 11.83
N LEU A 531 11.93 -12.92 11.58
CA LEU A 531 12.39 -12.25 10.35
C LEU A 531 13.93 -12.29 10.21
N GLY A 532 14.66 -12.13 11.31
CA GLY A 532 16.12 -12.26 11.29
C GLY A 532 16.60 -13.70 11.09
N VAL A 533 15.87 -14.70 11.63
CA VAL A 533 16.13 -16.12 11.36
C VAL A 533 15.84 -16.46 9.90
N ASP A 534 14.74 -15.96 9.33
CA ASP A 534 14.43 -16.13 7.91
C ASP A 534 15.49 -15.47 7.02
N TRP A 535 16.05 -14.34 7.46
CA TRP A 535 17.19 -13.72 6.77
C TRP A 535 18.41 -14.65 6.82
N ALA A 536 18.71 -15.27 7.97
CA ALA A 536 19.78 -16.26 8.07
C ALA A 536 19.54 -17.47 7.14
N HIS A 537 18.29 -17.92 7.01
CA HIS A 537 17.87 -19.02 6.14
C HIS A 537 17.93 -18.69 4.64
N CYS A 538 18.19 -17.44 4.26
CA CYS A 538 18.53 -17.11 2.88
C CYS A 538 19.87 -17.72 2.46
N TYR A 539 20.74 -18.09 3.41
CA TYR A 539 22.09 -18.60 3.16
C TYR A 539 22.23 -20.09 3.53
N ASP A 540 23.26 -20.73 2.97
CA ASP A 540 23.55 -22.15 3.21
C ASP A 540 23.91 -22.40 4.69
N MET A 541 23.56 -23.58 5.22
CA MET A 541 23.77 -23.96 6.62
C MET A 541 25.22 -23.80 7.09
N SER A 542 26.19 -24.09 6.23
CA SER A 542 27.63 -24.01 6.54
C SER A 542 28.24 -22.63 6.27
N SER A 543 27.44 -21.64 5.86
CA SER A 543 27.96 -20.31 5.52
C SER A 543 28.28 -19.49 6.79
N PRO A 544 29.37 -18.70 6.78
CA PRO A 544 29.63 -17.74 7.85
C PRO A 544 28.47 -16.76 8.08
N SER A 545 27.77 -16.38 7.00
CA SER A 545 26.65 -15.44 7.07
C SER A 545 25.48 -15.99 7.86
N ARG A 546 25.15 -17.28 7.68
CA ARG A 546 24.09 -17.92 8.46
C ARG A 546 24.46 -18.02 9.94
N ALA A 547 25.68 -18.48 10.24
CA ALA A 547 26.16 -18.57 11.62
C ALA A 547 26.15 -17.20 12.33
N LEU A 548 26.57 -16.14 11.62
CA LEU A 548 26.53 -14.77 12.13
C LEU A 548 25.10 -14.35 12.48
N LEU A 549 24.17 -14.46 11.52
CA LEU A 549 22.79 -13.97 11.67
C LEU A 549 22.02 -14.77 12.72
N GLU A 550 22.18 -16.09 12.76
CA GLU A 550 21.60 -16.94 13.81
C GLU A 550 22.16 -16.56 15.18
N GLY A 551 23.47 -16.30 15.29
CA GLY A 551 24.09 -15.82 16.54
C GLY A 551 23.51 -14.48 17.01
N VAL A 552 23.35 -13.51 16.10
CA VAL A 552 22.70 -12.22 16.43
C VAL A 552 21.27 -12.46 16.94
N MET A 553 20.48 -13.32 16.29
CA MET A 553 19.09 -13.57 16.70
C MET A 553 18.94 -14.38 17.99
N ASN A 554 19.91 -15.24 18.33
CA ASN A 554 19.84 -16.05 19.53
C ASN A 554 20.33 -15.27 20.77
N ASP A 555 21.37 -14.45 20.61
CA ASP A 555 22.08 -13.87 21.75
C ASP A 555 21.76 -12.39 22.01
N TRP A 556 21.30 -11.63 21.01
CA TRP A 556 21.11 -10.18 21.17
C TRP A 556 19.76 -9.81 21.76
N TYR A 557 19.71 -8.64 22.39
CA TYR A 557 18.49 -8.06 22.94
C TYR A 557 17.80 -7.21 21.89
N LEU A 558 16.49 -7.39 21.74
CA LEU A 558 15.63 -6.39 21.13
C LEU A 558 15.25 -5.37 22.21
N VAL A 559 15.54 -4.10 21.99
CA VAL A 559 15.30 -3.03 22.95
C VAL A 559 14.52 -1.91 22.28
N ASN A 560 13.45 -1.44 22.91
CA ASN A 560 12.83 -0.16 22.56
C ASN A 560 12.99 0.86 23.70
N ILE A 561 13.13 2.13 23.34
CA ILE A 561 13.37 3.25 24.23
C ILE A 561 12.43 4.38 23.82
N VAL A 562 11.73 4.96 24.78
CA VAL A 562 10.88 6.16 24.63
C VAL A 562 11.42 7.25 25.53
N ASN A 563 11.63 8.45 24.98
CA ASN A 563 11.82 9.65 25.78
C ASN A 563 10.46 10.29 26.07
N ASN A 564 10.07 10.35 27.34
CA ASN A 564 8.78 10.94 27.72
C ASN A 564 8.80 12.47 27.67
N ASP A 565 9.96 13.11 27.64
CA ASP A 565 10.09 14.51 27.27
C ASP A 565 10.05 14.68 25.75
N PHE A 566 8.85 14.94 25.22
CA PHE A 566 8.63 15.17 23.79
C PHE A 566 9.22 16.49 23.27
N HIS A 567 9.83 17.32 24.12
CA HIS A 567 10.55 18.52 23.68
C HIS A 567 11.98 18.18 23.22
N ASP A 568 12.47 16.98 23.54
CA ASP A 568 13.86 16.63 23.35
C ASP A 568 14.07 15.43 22.42
N ASN A 569 14.84 15.69 21.37
CA ASN A 569 15.26 14.73 20.34
C ASN A 569 16.62 14.09 20.61
N LYS A 570 17.41 14.62 21.53
CA LYS A 570 18.85 14.32 21.62
C LYS A 570 19.21 13.34 22.72
N THR A 571 18.48 13.33 23.84
CA THR A 571 18.88 12.53 25.02
C THR A 571 19.12 11.07 24.71
N ILE A 572 18.26 10.41 23.92
CA ILE A 572 18.46 8.99 23.54
C ILE A 572 19.83 8.81 22.86
N PHE A 573 20.15 9.64 21.88
CA PHE A 573 21.39 9.52 21.12
C PHE A 573 22.62 9.90 21.95
N GLU A 574 22.53 10.96 22.76
CA GLU A 574 23.60 11.41 23.64
C GLU A 574 23.97 10.35 24.68
N LEU A 575 22.96 9.69 25.25
CA LEU A 575 23.13 8.61 26.21
C LEU A 575 23.84 7.40 25.61
N LEU A 576 23.58 7.12 24.34
CA LEU A 576 24.21 6.02 23.62
C LEU A 576 25.60 6.37 23.07
N LYS A 577 26.07 7.62 23.15
CA LYS A 577 27.42 8.00 22.67
C LYS A 577 28.52 7.18 23.38
N GLY A 578 29.49 6.74 22.59
CA GLY A 578 30.64 5.96 23.07
C GLY A 578 30.35 4.51 23.44
N LEU A 579 29.11 4.01 23.30
CA LEU A 579 28.84 2.57 23.30
C LEU A 579 29.19 2.00 21.92
N GLU A 580 29.94 0.90 21.89
CA GLU A 580 30.38 0.25 20.67
C GLU A 580 30.53 -1.25 20.94
N VAL A 581 30.05 -2.06 19.99
CA VAL A 581 30.19 -3.52 20.05
C VAL A 581 31.66 -3.86 19.82
N LYS A 582 32.22 -4.77 20.63
CA LYS A 582 33.59 -5.22 20.44
C LYS A 582 33.69 -6.10 19.19
N ASP A 583 34.89 -6.18 18.61
CA ASP A 583 35.20 -7.15 17.57
C ASP A 583 34.28 -7.08 16.33
N LEU A 584 33.84 -5.86 15.94
CA LEU A 584 32.97 -5.61 14.79
C LEU A 584 33.43 -6.29 13.49
N THR A 585 34.73 -6.45 13.31
CA THR A 585 35.37 -7.00 12.10
C THR A 585 35.67 -8.49 12.20
N THR A 586 35.39 -9.16 13.32
CA THR A 586 35.70 -10.57 13.50
C THR A 586 34.67 -11.43 12.75
N PRO A 587 35.09 -12.29 11.81
CA PRO A 587 34.16 -13.14 11.08
C PRO A 587 33.51 -14.19 12.00
N ALA A 588 32.22 -14.47 11.79
CA ALA A 588 31.59 -15.58 12.47
C ALA A 588 32.19 -16.92 12.01
N THR A 589 32.50 -17.79 12.97
CA THR A 589 32.97 -19.15 12.68
C THR A 589 31.76 -20.03 12.37
N PRO A 590 31.70 -20.69 11.20
CA PRO A 590 30.65 -21.65 10.91
C PRO A 590 30.66 -22.79 11.92
N LEU A 591 29.48 -23.30 12.29
CA LEU A 591 29.38 -24.56 13.02
C LEU A 591 29.93 -25.67 12.11
N THR A 592 31.12 -26.18 12.42
CA THR A 592 31.65 -27.37 11.75
C THR A 592 30.84 -28.58 12.19
N GLU A 593 30.28 -29.33 11.24
CA GLU A 593 29.67 -30.63 11.49
C GLU A 593 30.64 -31.52 12.29
N SER A 594 30.24 -31.93 13.49
CA SER A 594 30.88 -33.05 14.15
C SER A 594 30.62 -34.30 13.32
N VAL A 595 31.63 -34.76 12.60
CA VAL A 595 31.63 -36.06 11.92
C VAL A 595 31.42 -37.15 12.97
N GLY A 596 30.20 -37.64 13.07
CA GLY A 596 29.81 -38.85 13.81
C GLY A 596 29.03 -39.74 12.86
N ASN A 597 29.74 -40.67 12.22
CA ASN A 597 29.18 -41.70 11.33
C ASN A 597 27.98 -42.42 11.96
N GLY A 598 26.84 -42.35 11.28
CA GLY A 598 25.66 -43.16 11.54
C GLY A 598 24.72 -43.06 10.35
N ALA A 599 25.04 -43.75 9.27
CA ALA A 599 24.21 -43.83 8.07
C ALA A 599 22.82 -44.39 8.42
N VAL A 600 21.79 -43.58 8.23
CA VAL A 600 20.43 -44.03 7.94
C VAL A 600 19.88 -43.13 6.85
N ASP A 601 19.82 -43.68 5.63
CA ASP A 601 19.17 -43.06 4.48
C ASP A 601 17.73 -42.67 4.83
N THR A 602 17.41 -41.39 4.75
CA THR A 602 16.04 -40.90 4.59
C THR A 602 16.02 -39.81 3.52
N GLU A 603 15.22 -40.05 2.48
CA GLU A 603 15.05 -39.20 1.30
C GLU A 603 14.49 -37.79 1.66
N PRO A 604 14.77 -36.77 0.84
CA PRO A 604 14.28 -35.41 1.06
C PRO A 604 12.76 -35.31 0.78
N ILE A 605 12.00 -34.89 1.79
CA ILE A 605 10.59 -34.56 1.67
C ILE A 605 10.46 -33.23 0.91
N ALA A 606 9.92 -33.31 -0.30
CA ALA A 606 9.45 -32.17 -1.08
C ALA A 606 8.19 -31.56 -0.41
N ASN A 607 8.15 -30.23 -0.31
CA ASN A 607 6.95 -29.50 0.13
C ASN A 607 5.78 -29.79 -0.82
N GLY A 608 4.83 -30.56 -0.30
CA GLY A 608 3.70 -31.13 -1.03
C GLY A 608 2.68 -30.10 -1.49
N THR A 609 2.26 -30.30 -2.74
CA THR A 609 0.99 -29.92 -3.33
C THR A 609 -0.20 -30.29 -2.43
N ALA A 610 -1.11 -29.34 -2.22
CA ALA A 610 -2.38 -29.54 -1.53
C ALA A 610 -3.25 -30.59 -2.25
N ALA A 611 -3.60 -31.67 -1.53
CA ALA A 611 -4.57 -32.66 -1.96
C ALA A 611 -5.97 -32.25 -1.50
N THR A 612 -6.88 -32.19 -2.45
CA THR A 612 -8.34 -32.07 -2.30
C THR A 612 -8.92 -33.23 -1.49
N ALA A 613 -9.63 -32.92 -0.40
CA ALA A 613 -10.50 -33.87 0.29
C ALA A 613 -11.92 -33.75 -0.26
N VAL A 614 -12.37 -34.81 -0.93
CA VAL A 614 -13.78 -35.09 -1.24
C VAL A 614 -14.32 -35.90 -0.06
N ALA A 615 -15.44 -35.48 0.51
CA ALA A 615 -16.23 -36.31 1.43
C ALA A 615 -17.62 -36.51 0.84
N ASN A 616 -18.04 -37.78 0.85
CA ASN A 616 -19.38 -38.27 0.53
C ASN A 616 -20.45 -37.71 1.46
#